data_AF-A0A945YFE9-F1
#
_entry.id   AF-A0A945YFE9-F1
#
_cell.length_a   1.000
_cell.length_b   1.000
_cell.length_c   1.000
_cell.angle_alpha   90.00
_cell.angle_beta   90.00
_cell.angle_gamma   90.00
#
_symmetry.space_group_name_H-M   'P 1'
#
loop_
_entity.id
_entity.type
_entity.pdbx_description
1 polymer ?
#
loop_
_entity_poly.entity_id
_entity_poly.type
_entity_poly.pdbx_seq_one_letter_code
_entity_poly.pdbx_strand_id
1 'polypeptide(L)'
;DDTVVSSVNGVGVELNTASRQLLAYVSGLNSSTAAAIVARRDEHGPFKTRAELLEVPRLGPMAFQQAAGFLRIRDAAHPLDASAVHPERYALVEKMAADLGVTVPDLIADGTLRARIKLEDYVSDDVGLPTLEDIVAELAKPGRDPRQQFEAFSFTEGINKPEDLKTGMKLPGIVTNVTAFGAFVDVGVHQDGLVHVSQLADTFVKDPSQHVKPGQKVSVTVVDIDLPRNRIALSMRSNPEIGAKPGGERPARGSNSGGRRDNNARAYSGGSNHAPARRDSNASLNDDWFSAAVKKKR
;
A
#
# COMPACT_ATOMS: atom_id res chain seq x y z
N ASP A 1 18.93 5.07 4.56
CA ASP A 1 19.41 3.68 4.48
C ASP A 1 18.50 2.69 5.16
N ASP A 2 18.11 2.93 6.42
CA ASP A 2 17.34 1.97 7.22
C ASP A 2 16.03 1.49 6.58
N THR A 3 15.30 2.36 5.87
CA THR A 3 14.08 1.99 5.14
C THR A 3 14.36 1.07 3.94
N VAL A 4 15.48 1.28 3.25
CA VAL A 4 15.93 0.45 2.12
C VAL A 4 16.38 -0.91 2.62
N VAL A 5 17.19 -0.94 3.68
CA VAL A 5 17.63 -2.19 4.33
C VAL A 5 16.43 -2.99 4.80
N SER A 6 15.49 -2.38 5.53
CA SER A 6 14.28 -3.05 6.00
C SER A 6 13.44 -3.62 4.85
N SER A 7 13.27 -2.86 3.77
CA SER A 7 12.53 -3.31 2.59
C SER A 7 13.23 -4.47 1.87
N VAL A 8 14.54 -4.39 1.70
CA VAL A 8 15.35 -5.41 1.03
C VAL A 8 15.35 -6.72 1.81
N ASN A 9 15.51 -6.66 3.14
CA ASN A 9 15.52 -7.86 3.98
C ASN A 9 14.11 -8.43 4.17
N GLY A 10 13.07 -7.60 4.23
CA GLY A 10 11.67 -8.07 4.26
C GLY A 10 11.22 -8.75 2.97
N VAL A 11 11.71 -8.28 1.81
CA VAL A 11 11.46 -8.94 0.52
C VAL A 11 12.37 -10.14 0.35
N GLY A 12 13.61 -10.08 0.83
CA GLY A 12 14.71 -11.00 0.53
C GLY A 12 15.23 -10.87 -0.91
N VAL A 13 16.43 -11.40 -1.16
CA VAL A 13 17.21 -11.13 -2.37
C VAL A 13 17.59 -12.42 -3.08
N GLU A 14 17.30 -12.50 -4.37
CA GLU A 14 17.71 -13.64 -5.20
C GLU A 14 19.22 -13.60 -5.49
N LEU A 15 19.97 -14.54 -4.91
CA LEU A 15 21.43 -14.55 -4.89
C LEU A 15 22.05 -14.59 -6.29
N ASN A 16 21.50 -15.40 -7.18
CA ASN A 16 22.06 -15.63 -8.51
C ASN A 16 21.77 -14.50 -9.51
N THR A 17 20.78 -13.65 -9.26
CA THR A 17 20.41 -12.55 -10.19
C THR A 17 20.62 -11.16 -9.60
N ALA A 18 20.78 -11.04 -8.29
CA ALA A 18 20.93 -9.74 -7.64
C ALA A 18 22.18 -8.99 -8.12
N SER A 19 22.03 -7.66 -8.18
CA SER A 19 23.15 -6.75 -8.41
C SER A 19 23.98 -6.59 -7.14
N ARG A 20 25.24 -6.18 -7.31
CA ARG A 20 26.14 -5.85 -6.19
C ARG A 20 25.51 -4.82 -5.24
N GLN A 21 24.81 -3.82 -5.78
CA GLN A 21 24.18 -2.76 -5.00
C GLN A 21 23.05 -3.31 -4.13
N LEU A 22 22.23 -4.21 -4.68
CA LEU A 22 21.14 -4.83 -3.92
C LEU A 22 21.68 -5.72 -2.80
N LEU A 23 22.70 -6.53 -3.10
CA LEU A 23 23.35 -7.39 -2.11
C LEU A 23 24.01 -6.60 -0.97
N ALA A 24 24.53 -5.39 -1.24
CA ALA A 24 25.14 -4.55 -0.21
C ALA A 24 24.15 -4.06 0.88
N TYR A 25 22.84 -4.13 0.62
CA TYR A 25 21.79 -3.78 1.59
C TYR A 25 21.25 -4.98 2.39
N VAL A 26 21.74 -6.20 2.11
CA VAL A 26 21.37 -7.39 2.87
C VAL A 26 22.08 -7.38 4.22
N SER A 27 21.37 -7.76 5.28
CA SER A 27 21.93 -7.85 6.62
C SER A 27 23.18 -8.73 6.64
N GLY A 28 24.24 -8.27 7.31
CA GLY A 28 25.52 -8.99 7.36
C GLY A 28 26.42 -8.83 6.12
N LEU A 29 25.93 -8.20 5.04
CA LEU A 29 26.74 -7.90 3.85
C LEU A 29 27.17 -6.43 3.81
N ASN A 30 28.19 -6.16 3.00
CA ASN A 30 28.67 -4.82 2.70
C ASN A 30 29.15 -4.75 1.24
N SER A 31 29.55 -3.56 0.77
CA SER A 31 30.00 -3.35 -0.61
C SER A 31 31.17 -4.24 -1.07
N SER A 32 31.98 -4.74 -0.14
CA SER A 32 33.13 -5.61 -0.42
C SER A 32 32.71 -7.08 -0.53
N THR A 33 31.91 -7.58 0.42
CA THR A 33 31.39 -8.96 0.36
C THR A 33 30.38 -9.12 -0.78
N ALA A 34 29.53 -8.13 -1.03
CA ALA A 34 28.65 -8.11 -2.19
C ALA A 34 29.41 -8.19 -3.53
N ALA A 35 30.57 -7.51 -3.63
CA ALA A 35 31.44 -7.62 -4.80
C ALA A 35 32.04 -9.03 -4.94
N ALA A 36 32.47 -9.62 -3.81
CA ALA A 36 33.05 -10.97 -3.80
C ALA A 36 32.02 -12.04 -4.18
N ILE A 37 30.76 -11.91 -3.74
CA ILE A 37 29.66 -12.81 -4.12
C ILE A 37 29.44 -12.77 -5.63
N VAL A 38 29.34 -11.58 -6.22
CA VAL A 38 29.14 -11.42 -7.67
C VAL A 38 30.35 -11.99 -8.44
N ALA A 39 31.57 -11.68 -8.01
CA ALA A 39 32.78 -12.23 -8.64
C ALA A 39 32.82 -13.76 -8.59
N ARG A 40 32.52 -14.36 -7.42
CA ARG A 40 32.45 -15.83 -7.28
C ARG A 40 31.43 -16.42 -8.24
N ARG A 41 30.23 -15.83 -8.33
CA ARG A 41 29.18 -16.26 -9.26
C ARG A 41 29.62 -16.19 -10.72
N ASP A 42 30.31 -15.12 -11.09
CA ASP A 42 30.76 -14.93 -12.47
C ASP A 42 31.91 -15.89 -12.84
N GLU A 43 32.76 -16.26 -11.87
CA GLU A 43 33.89 -17.18 -12.06
C GLU A 43 33.51 -18.66 -11.99
N HIS A 44 32.69 -19.06 -11.02
CA HIS A 44 32.38 -20.47 -10.72
C HIS A 44 30.97 -20.88 -11.18
N GLY A 45 30.18 -19.93 -11.67
CA GLY A 45 28.78 -20.12 -12.01
C GLY A 45 27.83 -19.89 -10.84
N PRO A 46 26.52 -20.13 -11.06
CA PRO A 46 25.48 -19.85 -10.07
C PRO A 46 25.65 -20.72 -8.81
N PHE A 47 25.31 -20.13 -7.66
CA PHE A 47 25.22 -20.85 -6.39
C PHE A 47 24.08 -21.86 -6.45
N LYS A 48 24.34 -23.11 -6.05
CA LYS A 48 23.31 -24.15 -5.96
C LYS A 48 22.78 -24.32 -4.54
N THR A 49 23.59 -23.97 -3.55
CA THR A 49 23.23 -24.00 -2.14
C THR A 49 23.69 -22.75 -1.41
N ARG A 50 23.07 -22.42 -0.27
CA ARG A 50 23.56 -21.35 0.59
C ARG A 50 24.91 -21.66 1.23
N ALA A 51 25.22 -22.94 1.47
CA ALA A 51 26.48 -23.35 2.10
C ALA A 51 27.71 -22.90 1.29
N GLU A 52 27.59 -22.84 -0.04
CA GLU A 52 28.62 -22.31 -0.94
C GLU A 52 29.01 -20.85 -0.68
N LEU A 53 28.18 -20.07 0.03
CA LEU A 53 28.53 -18.71 0.44
C LEU A 53 29.74 -18.69 1.39
N LEU A 54 29.98 -19.76 2.15
CA LEU A 54 31.15 -19.88 3.03
C LEU A 54 32.48 -19.94 2.26
N GLU A 55 32.44 -20.26 0.97
CA GLU A 55 33.61 -20.25 0.08
C GLU A 55 33.93 -18.85 -0.45
N VAL A 56 33.01 -17.88 -0.28
CA VAL A 56 33.18 -16.52 -0.80
C VAL A 56 34.25 -15.79 0.01
N PRO A 57 35.27 -15.22 -0.65
CA PRO A 57 36.33 -14.49 0.03
C PRO A 57 35.78 -13.35 0.90
N ARG A 58 36.24 -13.29 2.15
CA ARG A 58 35.85 -12.28 3.16
C ARG A 58 34.41 -12.39 3.68
N LEU A 59 33.66 -13.42 3.29
CA LEU A 59 32.39 -13.75 3.93
C LEU A 59 32.65 -14.73 5.08
N GLY A 60 32.73 -14.22 6.30
CA GLY A 60 32.93 -15.04 7.50
C GLY A 60 31.65 -15.74 7.98
N PRO A 61 31.75 -16.72 8.90
CA PRO A 61 30.60 -17.46 9.43
C PRO A 61 29.53 -16.57 10.07
N MET A 62 29.94 -15.50 10.77
CA MET A 62 29.00 -14.54 11.36
C MET A 62 28.24 -13.75 10.28
N ALA A 63 28.94 -13.31 9.23
CA ALA A 63 28.31 -12.61 8.11
C ALA A 63 27.34 -13.53 7.36
N PHE A 64 27.73 -14.80 7.18
CA PHE A 64 26.85 -15.83 6.62
C PHE A 64 25.59 -16.03 7.47
N GLN A 65 25.72 -16.20 8.79
CA GLN A 65 24.57 -16.36 9.69
C GLN A 65 23.63 -15.14 9.67
N GLN A 66 24.17 -13.93 9.51
CA GLN A 66 23.32 -12.74 9.42
C GLN A 66 22.63 -12.60 8.06
N ALA A 67 23.25 -13.09 6.97
CA ALA A 67 22.77 -12.90 5.61
C ALA A 67 21.92 -14.07 5.07
N ALA A 68 22.16 -15.30 5.51
CA ALA A 68 21.66 -16.50 4.84
C ALA A 68 20.12 -16.58 4.81
N GLY A 69 19.42 -16.09 5.84
CA GLY A 69 17.96 -16.05 5.88
C GLY A 69 17.33 -15.09 4.87
N PHE A 70 18.10 -14.10 4.37
CA PHE A 70 17.63 -13.08 3.44
C PHE A 70 18.02 -13.37 1.98
N LEU A 71 18.95 -14.29 1.75
CA LEU A 71 19.44 -14.66 0.42
C LEU A 71 18.69 -15.90 -0.08
N ARG A 72 18.09 -15.85 -1.26
CA ARG A 72 17.35 -16.98 -1.84
C ARG A 72 18.01 -17.50 -3.10
N ILE A 73 17.83 -18.78 -3.37
CA ILE A 73 18.31 -19.44 -4.56
C ILE A 73 17.11 -20.13 -5.22
N ARG A 74 16.76 -19.69 -6.42
CA ARG A 74 15.80 -20.40 -7.29
C ARG A 74 16.41 -21.70 -7.78
N ASP A 75 15.59 -22.74 -7.85
CA ASP A 75 15.99 -24.09 -8.29
C ASP A 75 17.21 -24.61 -7.52
N ALA A 76 17.27 -24.29 -6.22
CA ALA A 76 18.35 -24.71 -5.34
C ALA A 76 18.39 -26.23 -5.18
N ALA A 77 19.59 -26.76 -4.91
CA ALA A 77 19.75 -28.18 -4.61
C ALA A 77 19.05 -28.56 -3.29
N HIS A 78 19.00 -27.64 -2.33
CA HIS A 78 18.22 -27.81 -1.10
C HIS A 78 16.91 -27.01 -1.17
N PRO A 79 15.72 -27.63 -1.03
CA PRO A 79 14.43 -26.95 -1.19
C PRO A 79 14.23 -25.71 -0.30
N LEU A 80 14.80 -25.72 0.91
CA LEU A 80 14.69 -24.60 1.86
C LEU A 80 15.55 -23.39 1.50
N ASP A 81 16.52 -23.51 0.58
CA ASP A 81 17.31 -22.35 0.11
C ASP A 81 16.46 -21.37 -0.72
N ALA A 82 15.27 -21.78 -1.14
CA ALA A 82 14.28 -20.92 -1.81
C ALA A 82 13.33 -20.19 -0.85
N SER A 83 13.32 -20.52 0.45
CA SER A 83 12.44 -19.90 1.47
C SER A 83 13.22 -18.91 2.35
N ALA A 84 12.56 -18.20 3.28
CA ALA A 84 13.28 -17.39 4.28
C ALA A 84 13.74 -18.22 5.51
N VAL A 85 13.54 -19.55 5.50
CA VAL A 85 13.99 -20.42 6.59
C VAL A 85 15.51 -20.39 6.65
N HIS A 86 16.05 -20.06 7.81
CA HIS A 86 17.50 -19.98 8.01
C HIS A 86 18.15 -21.38 8.01
N PRO A 87 19.36 -21.59 7.45
CA PRO A 87 20.06 -22.88 7.45
C PRO A 87 20.20 -23.55 8.83
N GLU A 88 20.28 -22.76 9.89
CA GLU A 88 20.31 -23.27 11.28
C GLU A 88 19.05 -24.09 11.65
N ARG A 89 17.97 -23.93 10.89
CA ARG A 89 16.67 -24.59 11.12
C ARG A 89 16.40 -25.73 10.14
N TYR A 90 17.34 -26.10 9.27
CA TYR A 90 17.11 -27.17 8.28
C TYR A 90 16.88 -28.51 8.95
N ALA A 91 17.74 -28.88 9.90
CA ALA A 91 17.60 -30.12 10.65
C ALA A 91 16.25 -30.21 11.40
N LEU A 92 15.71 -29.08 11.85
CA LEU A 92 14.42 -29.01 12.52
C LEU A 92 13.26 -29.29 11.54
N VAL A 93 13.28 -28.67 10.36
CA VAL A 93 12.28 -28.90 9.32
C VAL A 93 12.35 -30.32 8.76
N GLU A 94 13.56 -30.86 8.59
CA GLU A 94 13.79 -32.25 8.21
C GLU A 94 13.20 -33.21 9.24
N LYS A 95 13.38 -32.93 10.54
CA LYS A 95 12.76 -33.70 11.62
C LYS A 95 11.23 -33.65 11.55
N MET A 96 10.64 -32.46 11.35
CA MET A 96 9.19 -32.32 11.19
C MET A 96 8.65 -33.16 10.03
N ALA A 97 9.36 -33.14 8.89
CA ALA A 97 8.99 -33.94 7.72
C ALA A 97 9.11 -35.45 8.01
N ALA A 98 10.18 -35.86 8.67
CA ALA A 98 10.41 -37.25 9.06
C ALA A 98 9.34 -37.79 10.03
N ASP A 99 8.93 -36.99 11.02
CA ASP A 99 7.89 -37.36 11.99
C ASP A 99 6.50 -37.54 11.32
N LEU A 100 6.26 -36.82 10.22
CA LEU A 100 5.08 -36.97 9.38
C LEU A 100 5.19 -38.08 8.33
N GLY A 101 6.38 -38.65 8.13
CA GLY A 101 6.67 -39.66 7.12
C GLY A 101 6.66 -39.13 5.69
N VAL A 102 6.99 -37.85 5.49
CA VAL A 102 6.98 -37.15 4.19
C VAL A 102 8.33 -36.50 3.91
N THR A 103 8.56 -36.04 2.68
CA THR A 103 9.78 -35.29 2.35
C THR A 103 9.59 -33.79 2.60
N VAL A 104 10.69 -33.04 2.73
CA VAL A 104 10.64 -31.57 2.86
C VAL A 104 9.93 -30.91 1.66
N PRO A 105 10.16 -31.30 0.40
CA PRO A 105 9.36 -30.84 -0.74
C PRO A 105 7.85 -31.06 -0.58
N ASP A 106 7.42 -32.23 -0.09
CA ASP A 106 6.00 -32.52 0.13
C ASP A 106 5.43 -31.58 1.20
N LEU A 107 6.20 -31.34 2.26
CA LEU A 107 5.82 -30.43 3.34
C LEU A 107 5.71 -28.96 2.87
N ILE A 108 6.51 -28.56 1.88
CA ILE A 108 6.41 -27.22 1.24
C ILE A 108 5.19 -27.17 0.29
N ALA A 109 4.89 -28.25 -0.44
CA ALA A 109 3.79 -28.29 -1.39
C ALA A 109 2.40 -28.35 -0.72
N ASP A 110 2.24 -29.10 0.37
CA ASP A 110 0.93 -29.43 0.94
C ASP A 110 0.67 -28.71 2.28
N GLY A 111 -0.32 -27.82 2.28
CA GLY A 111 -0.77 -27.11 3.48
C GLY A 111 -1.44 -27.99 4.52
N THR A 112 -2.02 -29.11 4.12
CA THR A 112 -2.67 -30.06 5.04
C THR A 112 -1.63 -30.83 5.87
N LEU A 113 -0.47 -31.14 5.28
CA LEU A 113 0.66 -31.75 6.01
C LEU A 113 1.22 -30.80 7.06
N ARG A 114 1.38 -29.52 6.70
CA ARG A 114 1.82 -28.48 7.66
C ARG A 114 0.85 -28.30 8.82
N ALA A 115 -0.45 -28.32 8.54
CA ALA A 115 -1.49 -28.20 9.58
C ALA A 115 -1.54 -29.39 10.54
N ARG A 116 -0.95 -30.55 10.17
CA ARG A 116 -0.84 -31.72 11.06
C ARG A 116 0.35 -31.64 12.02
N ILE A 117 1.28 -30.70 11.83
CA ILE A 117 2.41 -30.50 12.74
C ILE A 117 1.90 -29.91 14.04
N LYS A 118 2.20 -30.58 15.15
CA LYS A 118 2.03 -30.02 16.50
C LYS A 118 3.31 -29.30 16.88
N LEU A 119 3.29 -27.97 16.86
CA LEU A 119 4.50 -27.17 17.05
C LEU A 119 5.06 -27.29 18.47
N GLU A 120 4.21 -27.60 19.44
CA GLU A 120 4.59 -27.79 20.84
C GLU A 120 5.62 -28.90 21.03
N ASP A 121 5.62 -29.92 20.17
CA ASP A 121 6.54 -31.06 20.21
C ASP A 121 7.97 -30.69 19.74
N TYR A 122 8.14 -29.49 19.17
CA TYR A 122 9.40 -28.99 18.59
C TYR A 122 9.98 -27.78 19.33
N VAL A 123 9.35 -27.35 20.43
CA VAL A 123 9.85 -26.28 21.28
C VAL A 123 11.12 -26.75 22.01
N SER A 124 12.15 -25.91 21.99
CA SER A 124 13.40 -26.14 22.72
C SER A 124 13.89 -24.85 23.38
N ASP A 125 14.97 -24.94 24.16
CA ASP A 125 15.59 -23.77 24.80
C ASP A 125 16.03 -22.71 23.78
N ASP A 126 16.35 -23.13 22.55
CA ASP A 126 16.83 -22.28 21.46
C ASP A 126 15.73 -21.87 20.47
N VAL A 127 14.53 -22.45 20.58
CA VAL A 127 13.42 -22.27 19.61
C VAL A 127 12.08 -22.21 20.34
N GLY A 128 11.50 -21.01 20.37
CA GLY A 128 10.15 -20.79 20.88
C GLY A 128 9.06 -21.04 19.84
N LEU A 129 7.82 -21.11 20.31
CA LEU A 129 6.62 -21.22 19.47
C LEU A 129 6.56 -20.16 18.34
N PRO A 130 6.86 -18.87 18.56
CA PRO A 130 6.79 -17.86 17.50
C PRO A 130 7.72 -18.18 16.33
N THR A 131 8.93 -18.68 16.61
CA THR A 131 9.88 -19.08 15.57
C THR A 131 9.36 -20.27 14.77
N LEU A 132 8.68 -21.22 15.42
CA LEU A 132 8.09 -22.38 14.75
C LEU A 132 6.92 -21.97 13.85
N GLU A 133 6.07 -21.06 14.33
CA GLU A 133 4.97 -20.48 13.54
C GLU A 133 5.50 -19.77 12.29
N ASP A 134 6.57 -18.96 12.45
CA ASP A 134 7.22 -18.28 11.34
C ASP A 134 7.81 -19.27 10.34
N ILE A 135 8.50 -20.32 10.80
CA ILE A 135 9.03 -21.37 9.92
C ILE A 135 7.92 -22.02 9.10
N VAL A 136 6.80 -22.41 9.74
CA VAL A 136 5.67 -23.05 9.03
C VAL A 136 5.01 -22.08 8.05
N ALA A 137 4.89 -20.81 8.41
CA ALA A 137 4.37 -19.77 7.52
C ALA A 137 5.27 -19.57 6.29
N GLU A 138 6.58 -19.59 6.47
CA GLU A 138 7.57 -19.52 5.38
C GLU A 138 7.54 -20.76 4.49
N LEU A 139 7.37 -21.96 5.05
CA LEU A 139 7.18 -23.20 4.27
C LEU A 139 5.93 -23.14 3.40
N ALA A 140 4.87 -22.45 3.83
CA ALA A 140 3.65 -22.31 3.05
C ALA A 140 3.80 -21.39 1.83
N LYS A 141 4.81 -20.53 1.81
CA LYS A 141 5.07 -19.55 0.74
C LYS A 141 6.57 -19.34 0.56
N PRO A 142 7.30 -20.33 0.02
CA PRO A 142 8.74 -20.21 -0.19
C PRO A 142 9.03 -18.99 -1.08
N GLY A 143 9.78 -18.04 -0.54
CA GLY A 143 10.20 -16.85 -1.29
C GLY A 143 9.10 -15.83 -1.51
N ARG A 144 8.14 -15.71 -0.57
CA ARG A 144 7.09 -14.68 -0.58
C ARG A 144 7.70 -13.32 -0.96
N ASP A 145 7.28 -12.82 -2.12
CA ASP A 145 7.43 -11.42 -2.46
C ASP A 145 6.35 -10.65 -1.68
N PRO A 146 6.69 -9.84 -0.67
CA PRO A 146 5.72 -9.08 0.11
C PRO A 146 5.15 -7.91 -0.69
N ARG A 147 5.66 -7.64 -1.90
CA ARG A 147 5.02 -6.71 -2.83
C ARG A 147 3.64 -7.28 -3.14
N GLN A 148 2.59 -6.53 -2.79
CA GLN A 148 1.23 -6.83 -3.23
C GLN A 148 1.30 -7.15 -4.72
N GLN A 149 0.75 -8.30 -5.12
CA GLN A 149 0.64 -8.66 -6.54
C GLN A 149 0.08 -7.45 -7.26
N PHE A 150 0.89 -6.88 -8.15
CA PHE A 150 0.54 -5.67 -8.86
C PHE A 150 -0.55 -6.07 -9.85
N GLU A 151 -1.81 -6.02 -9.43
CA GLU A 151 -2.93 -6.05 -10.36
C GLU A 151 -2.81 -4.79 -11.20
N ALA A 152 -2.17 -4.95 -12.36
CA ALA A 152 -2.17 -3.97 -13.42
C ALA A 152 -3.64 -3.65 -13.69
N PHE A 153 -4.03 -2.43 -13.32
CA PHE A 153 -5.38 -1.96 -13.54
C PHE A 153 -5.57 -1.87 -15.04
N SER A 154 -6.33 -2.81 -15.60
CA SER A 154 -6.74 -2.75 -17.00
C SER A 154 -8.02 -1.94 -17.09
N PHE A 155 -7.97 -0.88 -17.90
CA PHE A 155 -9.20 -0.27 -18.41
C PHE A 155 -9.92 -1.30 -19.28
N THR A 156 -11.24 -1.20 -19.37
CA THR A 156 -12.04 -2.12 -20.19
C THR A 156 -11.54 -2.11 -21.63
N GLU A 157 -11.12 -3.27 -22.15
CA GLU A 157 -10.62 -3.40 -23.53
C GLU A 157 -11.68 -2.92 -24.53
N GLY A 158 -11.26 -2.04 -25.46
CA GLY A 158 -12.12 -1.52 -26.53
C GLY A 158 -12.79 -0.16 -26.27
N ILE A 159 -12.59 0.45 -25.10
CA ILE A 159 -13.10 1.80 -24.78
C ILE A 159 -11.91 2.75 -24.69
N ASN A 160 -11.62 3.44 -25.80
CA ASN A 160 -10.50 4.40 -25.86
C ASN A 160 -10.98 5.82 -26.21
N LYS A 161 -12.21 5.96 -26.72
CA LYS A 161 -12.77 7.25 -27.12
C LYS A 161 -14.04 7.55 -26.32
N PRO A 162 -14.36 8.84 -26.09
CA PRO A 162 -15.64 9.24 -25.49
C PRO A 162 -16.87 8.71 -26.25
N GLU A 163 -16.72 8.47 -27.55
CA GLU A 163 -17.74 7.90 -28.46
C GLU A 163 -18.10 6.45 -28.13
N ASP A 164 -17.19 5.70 -27.51
CA ASP A 164 -17.38 4.30 -27.15
C ASP A 164 -18.20 4.15 -25.86
N LEU A 165 -18.36 5.24 -25.11
CA LEU A 165 -19.11 5.28 -23.87
C LEU A 165 -20.62 5.27 -24.13
N LYS A 166 -21.33 4.50 -23.32
CA LYS A 166 -22.80 4.51 -23.26
C LYS A 166 -23.24 4.81 -21.84
N THR A 167 -24.34 5.55 -21.71
CA THR A 167 -24.98 5.78 -20.42
C THR A 167 -25.38 4.44 -19.80
N GLY A 168 -25.15 4.29 -18.49
CA GLY A 168 -25.34 3.06 -17.72
C GLY A 168 -24.14 2.10 -17.69
N MET A 169 -23.07 2.34 -18.45
CA MET A 169 -21.88 1.49 -18.41
C MET A 169 -21.13 1.64 -17.09
N LYS A 170 -20.78 0.51 -16.47
CA LYS A 170 -19.88 0.46 -15.32
C LYS A 170 -18.45 0.24 -15.80
N LEU A 171 -17.55 1.12 -15.42
CA LEU A 171 -16.17 1.14 -15.86
C LEU A 171 -15.24 1.28 -14.66
N PRO A 172 -14.10 0.59 -14.66
CA PRO A 172 -13.01 0.90 -13.75
C PRO A 172 -12.38 2.24 -14.16
N GLY A 173 -12.19 3.16 -13.21
CA GLY A 173 -11.43 4.39 -13.41
C GLY A 173 -10.44 4.70 -12.29
N ILE A 174 -9.56 5.67 -12.53
CA ILE A 174 -8.58 6.18 -11.56
C ILE A 174 -8.90 7.64 -11.25
N VAL A 175 -8.97 7.98 -9.96
CA VAL A 175 -9.18 9.37 -9.54
C VAL A 175 -7.95 10.21 -9.91
N THR A 176 -8.11 11.19 -10.78
CA THR A 176 -7.03 12.10 -11.19
C THR A 176 -6.90 13.26 -10.20
N ASN A 177 -8.03 13.82 -9.78
CA ASN A 177 -8.07 14.98 -8.90
C ASN A 177 -9.36 15.00 -8.04
N VAL A 178 -9.28 15.60 -6.87
CA VAL A 178 -10.40 15.75 -5.93
C VAL A 178 -10.61 17.24 -5.67
N THR A 179 -11.85 17.72 -5.80
CA THR A 179 -12.25 19.11 -5.56
C THR A 179 -13.36 19.18 -4.52
N ALA A 180 -13.67 20.39 -4.04
CA ALA A 180 -14.74 20.58 -3.05
C ALA A 180 -16.14 20.16 -3.56
N PHE A 181 -16.35 20.13 -4.89
CA PHE A 181 -17.65 19.80 -5.50
C PHE A 181 -17.71 18.37 -6.06
N GLY A 182 -16.62 17.61 -6.03
CA GLY A 182 -16.59 16.27 -6.62
C GLY A 182 -15.18 15.71 -6.82
N ALA A 183 -15.08 14.68 -7.67
CA ALA A 183 -13.82 14.08 -8.06
C ALA A 183 -13.77 13.85 -9.58
N PHE A 184 -12.60 14.05 -10.16
CA PHE A 184 -12.31 13.73 -11.54
C PHE A 184 -11.75 12.32 -11.62
N VAL A 185 -12.29 11.52 -12.53
CA VAL A 185 -11.95 10.12 -12.71
C VAL A 185 -11.63 9.89 -14.19
N ASP A 186 -10.44 9.38 -14.46
CA ASP A 186 -10.04 8.90 -15.78
C ASP A 186 -10.54 7.45 -15.95
N VAL A 187 -11.27 7.22 -17.05
CA VAL A 187 -11.82 5.91 -17.43
C VAL A 187 -11.13 5.33 -18.66
N GLY A 188 -10.02 5.94 -19.12
CA GLY A 188 -9.23 5.45 -20.25
C GLY A 188 -9.61 6.05 -21.61
N VAL A 189 -10.43 7.11 -21.62
CA VAL A 189 -10.92 7.76 -22.85
C VAL A 189 -10.26 9.10 -23.17
N HIS A 190 -9.10 9.37 -22.56
CA HIS A 190 -8.34 10.63 -22.63
C HIS A 190 -9.10 11.89 -22.16
N GLN A 191 -10.29 11.71 -21.57
CA GLN A 191 -11.13 12.76 -21.04
C GLN A 191 -11.62 12.35 -19.66
N ASP A 192 -11.30 13.17 -18.65
CA ASP A 192 -11.74 12.94 -17.28
C ASP A 192 -13.26 13.13 -17.18
N GLY A 193 -13.91 12.18 -16.50
CA GLY A 193 -15.30 12.31 -16.09
C GLY A 193 -15.43 12.89 -14.69
N LEU A 194 -16.48 13.68 -14.47
CA LEU A 194 -16.75 14.31 -13.18
C LEU A 194 -17.76 13.48 -12.38
N VAL A 195 -17.36 13.05 -11.18
CA VAL A 195 -18.25 12.53 -10.15
C VAL A 195 -18.62 13.67 -9.21
N HIS A 196 -19.88 14.10 -9.22
CA HIS A 196 -20.36 15.13 -8.31
C HIS A 196 -20.35 14.62 -6.85
N VAL A 197 -20.22 15.50 -5.86
CA VAL A 197 -20.19 15.13 -4.43
C VAL A 197 -21.39 14.26 -4.00
N SER A 198 -22.57 14.51 -4.57
CA SER A 198 -23.79 13.73 -4.31
C SER A 198 -23.81 12.36 -4.99
N GLN A 199 -22.83 12.06 -5.84
CA GLN A 199 -22.67 10.83 -6.59
C GLN A 199 -21.42 10.04 -6.16
N LEU A 200 -20.68 10.50 -5.15
CA LEU A 200 -19.49 9.82 -4.62
C LEU A 200 -19.81 8.60 -3.76
N ALA A 201 -20.90 8.66 -2.99
CA ALA A 201 -21.32 7.60 -2.08
C ALA A 201 -22.85 7.60 -1.91
N ASP A 202 -23.38 6.50 -1.38
CA ASP A 202 -24.80 6.38 -1.03
C ASP A 202 -25.17 7.11 0.28
N THR A 203 -24.16 7.61 1.00
CA THR A 203 -24.29 8.42 2.22
C THR A 203 -23.99 9.90 1.94
N PHE A 204 -24.40 10.78 2.85
CA PHE A 204 -24.11 12.21 2.74
C PHE A 204 -22.61 12.48 2.89
N VAL A 205 -21.97 12.94 1.81
CA VAL A 205 -20.55 13.29 1.80
C VAL A 205 -20.38 14.77 2.16
N LYS A 206 -19.75 15.05 3.30
CA LYS A 206 -19.43 16.42 3.74
C LYS A 206 -18.13 16.95 3.11
N ASP A 207 -17.16 16.06 2.89
CA ASP A 207 -15.87 16.38 2.26
C ASP A 207 -15.47 15.21 1.32
N PRO A 208 -15.40 15.44 -0.01
CA PRO A 208 -14.94 14.46 -0.98
C PRO A 208 -13.58 13.83 -0.65
N SER A 209 -12.68 14.60 -0.06
CA SER A 209 -11.29 14.20 0.23
C SER A 209 -11.17 13.07 1.26
N GLN A 210 -12.22 12.85 2.05
CA GLN A 210 -12.29 11.74 3.02
C GLN A 210 -12.70 10.42 2.36
N HIS A 211 -13.37 10.47 1.22
CA HIS A 211 -13.90 9.29 0.53
C HIS A 211 -13.03 8.85 -0.65
N VAL A 212 -12.40 9.80 -1.32
CA VAL A 212 -11.58 9.53 -2.50
C VAL A 212 -10.25 10.28 -2.43
N LYS A 213 -9.19 9.64 -2.92
CA LYS A 213 -7.85 10.22 -3.03
C LYS A 213 -7.36 10.17 -4.48
N PRO A 214 -6.55 11.15 -4.93
CA PRO A 214 -5.86 11.05 -6.21
C PRO A 214 -5.06 9.74 -6.31
N GLY A 215 -5.12 9.06 -7.45
CA GLY A 215 -4.51 7.75 -7.71
C GLY A 215 -5.34 6.55 -7.22
N GLN A 216 -6.48 6.76 -6.56
CA GLN A 216 -7.35 5.68 -6.12
C GLN A 216 -8.09 5.04 -7.30
N LYS A 217 -8.07 3.71 -7.35
CA LYS A 217 -8.88 2.91 -8.27
C LYS A 217 -10.33 2.87 -7.79
N VAL A 218 -11.27 3.23 -8.65
CA VAL A 218 -12.70 3.31 -8.34
C VAL A 218 -13.53 2.65 -9.44
N SER A 219 -14.71 2.14 -9.09
CA SER A 219 -15.71 1.71 -10.08
C SER A 219 -16.72 2.83 -10.26
N VAL A 220 -16.90 3.29 -11.50
CA VAL A 220 -17.81 4.39 -11.85
C VAL A 220 -18.84 3.92 -12.86
N THR A 221 -20.03 4.51 -12.82
CA THR A 221 -21.09 4.32 -13.81
C THR A 221 -21.27 5.60 -14.60
N VAL A 222 -21.35 5.50 -15.93
CA VAL A 222 -21.60 6.63 -16.81
C VAL A 222 -23.07 7.05 -16.67
N VAL A 223 -23.31 8.27 -16.20
CA VAL A 223 -24.66 8.83 -16.01
C VAL A 223 -25.12 9.55 -17.26
N ASP A 224 -24.25 10.39 -17.82
CA ASP A 224 -24.55 11.24 -18.97
C ASP A 224 -23.27 11.55 -19.76
N ILE A 225 -23.43 11.75 -21.07
CA ILE A 225 -22.32 12.02 -22.00
C ILE A 225 -22.75 13.18 -22.92
N ASP A 226 -22.07 14.32 -22.77
CA ASP A 226 -22.21 15.50 -23.64
C ASP A 226 -20.97 15.55 -24.56
N LEU A 227 -21.06 14.85 -25.70
CA LEU A 227 -20.00 14.84 -26.73
C LEU A 227 -19.70 16.24 -27.30
N PRO A 228 -20.70 17.11 -27.59
CA PRO A 228 -20.42 18.48 -28.06
C PRO A 228 -19.54 19.30 -27.11
N ARG A 229 -19.65 19.06 -25.79
CA ARG A 229 -18.85 19.77 -24.78
C ARG A 229 -17.71 18.93 -24.19
N ASN A 230 -17.48 17.72 -24.69
CA ASN A 230 -16.53 16.75 -24.13
C ASN A 230 -16.68 16.55 -22.61
N ARG A 231 -17.92 16.44 -22.12
CA ARG A 231 -18.20 16.23 -20.69
C ARG A 231 -18.79 14.86 -20.44
N ILE A 232 -18.22 14.14 -19.48
CA ILE A 232 -18.70 12.84 -19.04
C ILE A 232 -19.11 12.98 -17.57
N ALA A 233 -20.39 12.71 -17.26
CA ALA A 233 -20.88 12.66 -15.89
C ALA A 233 -20.81 11.23 -15.38
N LEU A 234 -20.13 11.04 -14.25
CA LEU A 234 -19.90 9.74 -13.64
C LEU A 234 -20.57 9.67 -12.27
N SER A 235 -20.89 8.45 -11.82
CA SER A 235 -21.39 8.18 -10.47
C SER A 235 -20.71 6.95 -9.86
N MET A 236 -20.37 7.04 -8.58
CA MET A 236 -19.83 5.94 -7.77
C MET A 236 -20.91 5.29 -6.89
N ARG A 237 -22.20 5.69 -7.04
CA ARG A 237 -23.31 5.13 -6.27
C ARG A 237 -23.69 3.74 -6.75
N SER A 238 -24.24 2.94 -5.83
CA SER A 238 -24.70 1.58 -6.13
C SER A 238 -25.88 1.57 -7.11
N ASN A 239 -26.76 2.59 -7.02
CA ASN A 239 -27.91 2.78 -7.91
C ASN A 239 -27.95 4.23 -8.44
N PRO A 240 -27.28 4.54 -9.55
CA PRO A 240 -27.27 5.88 -10.12
C PRO A 240 -28.62 6.20 -10.79
N GLU A 241 -29.16 7.39 -10.53
CA GLU A 241 -30.28 7.94 -11.31
C GLU A 241 -29.77 8.29 -12.71
N ILE A 242 -30.13 7.48 -13.70
CA ILE A 242 -29.75 7.68 -15.10
C ILE A 242 -30.82 8.56 -15.76
N GLY A 243 -30.45 9.79 -16.12
CA GLY A 243 -31.33 10.74 -16.80
C GLY A 243 -31.25 12.15 -16.21
N ALA A 244 -31.26 13.16 -17.09
CA ALA A 244 -31.32 14.56 -16.70
C ALA A 244 -32.56 14.82 -15.85
N LYS A 245 -32.38 15.40 -14.66
CA LYS A 245 -33.50 16.01 -13.93
C LYS A 245 -34.16 17.04 -14.86
N PRO A 246 -35.48 17.01 -15.06
CA PRO A 246 -36.18 18.09 -15.75
C PRO A 246 -35.88 19.39 -14.99
N GLY A 247 -35.45 20.42 -15.72
CA GLY A 247 -35.18 21.73 -15.17
C GLY A 247 -36.36 22.19 -14.31
N GLY A 248 -36.05 22.79 -13.16
CA GLY A 248 -37.06 23.31 -12.25
C GLY A 248 -37.87 24.44 -12.90
N GLU A 249 -38.99 24.10 -13.52
CA GLU A 249 -40.09 25.03 -13.69
C GLU A 249 -40.66 25.33 -12.29
N ARG A 250 -40.28 26.49 -11.75
CA ARG A 250 -41.04 27.12 -10.67
C ARG A 250 -42.45 27.40 -11.19
N PRO A 251 -43.53 26.92 -10.53
CA PRO A 251 -44.86 27.34 -10.91
C PRO A 251 -45.02 28.83 -10.55
N ALA A 252 -45.32 29.63 -11.57
CA ALA A 252 -45.72 31.02 -11.43
C ALA A 252 -46.99 31.09 -10.56
N ARG A 253 -46.87 31.60 -9.32
CA ARG A 253 -48.02 31.93 -8.48
C ARG A 253 -48.25 33.43 -8.55
N GLY A 254 -49.39 33.78 -9.14
CA GLY A 254 -49.77 35.12 -9.56
C GLY A 254 -49.94 36.15 -8.46
N SER A 255 -49.97 37.39 -8.95
CA SER A 255 -50.30 38.64 -8.29
C SER A 255 -51.52 38.58 -7.38
N ASN A 256 -51.41 39.16 -6.18
CA ASN A 256 -52.48 40.05 -5.73
C ASN A 256 -51.93 41.23 -4.89
N SER A 257 -52.55 42.36 -5.16
CA SER A 257 -52.29 43.71 -4.69
C SER A 257 -52.75 43.95 -3.25
N GLY A 258 -52.06 44.85 -2.56
CA GLY A 258 -52.71 45.86 -1.71
C GLY A 258 -52.60 45.67 -0.20
N GLY A 259 -51.97 46.64 0.47
CA GLY A 259 -52.13 46.82 1.92
C GLY A 259 -51.00 47.57 2.61
N ARG A 260 -50.99 48.91 2.48
CA ARG A 260 -50.26 49.81 3.38
C ARG A 260 -50.73 49.61 4.84
N ARG A 261 -49.82 49.72 5.81
CA ARG A 261 -50.02 50.49 7.05
C ARG A 261 -48.73 50.65 7.86
N ASP A 262 -48.59 51.87 8.34
CA ASP A 262 -47.46 52.44 9.06
C ASP A 262 -47.35 51.99 10.53
N ASN A 263 -46.20 52.34 11.11
CA ASN A 263 -46.04 52.94 12.44
C ASN A 263 -46.17 52.06 13.71
N ASN A 264 -45.04 51.85 14.38
CA ASN A 264 -44.58 52.68 15.51
C ASN A 264 -44.04 51.88 16.72
N ALA A 265 -42.91 52.38 17.21
CA ALA A 265 -42.52 52.58 18.61
C ALA A 265 -42.20 51.41 19.57
N ARG A 266 -40.95 51.51 20.07
CA ARG A 266 -40.53 51.59 21.49
C ARG A 266 -40.64 50.29 22.30
N ALA A 267 -39.75 49.97 23.24
CA ALA A 267 -38.56 50.60 23.81
C ALA A 267 -37.90 49.58 24.75
N TYR A 268 -36.58 49.69 24.96
CA TYR A 268 -35.86 49.62 26.25
C TYR A 268 -34.35 49.65 25.90
N SER A 269 -33.63 50.77 26.02
CA SER A 269 -33.09 51.40 27.23
C SER A 269 -32.16 50.49 28.04
N GLY A 270 -30.85 50.63 27.82
CA GLY A 270 -29.85 50.95 28.86
C GLY A 270 -28.81 49.83 29.00
N GLY A 271 -27.50 50.06 29.14
CA GLY A 271 -26.72 51.27 29.27
C GLY A 271 -25.21 50.98 29.17
N SER A 272 -24.48 52.05 28.86
CA SER A 272 -23.06 52.40 28.98
C SER A 272 -21.95 51.41 29.42
N ASN A 273 -20.85 51.51 28.66
CA ASN A 273 -19.43 51.56 29.05
C ASN A 273 -18.78 50.36 29.75
N HIS A 274 -17.79 49.75 29.09
CA HIS A 274 -16.37 49.80 29.50
C HIS A 274 -15.48 49.13 28.43
N ALA A 275 -14.53 49.89 27.88
CA ALA A 275 -13.24 49.34 27.42
C ALA A 275 -12.32 49.25 28.66
N PRO A 276 -11.36 48.32 28.75
CA PRO A 276 -10.12 48.48 27.97
C PRO A 276 -9.38 47.19 27.58
N ALA A 277 -8.28 47.43 26.86
CA ALA A 277 -7.01 46.70 26.89
C ALA A 277 -6.87 45.38 26.12
N ARG A 278 -6.18 45.55 24.99
CA ARG A 278 -5.37 44.54 24.29
C ARG A 278 -4.39 43.86 25.25
N ARG A 279 -4.30 42.53 25.16
CA ARG A 279 -3.08 41.76 25.41
C ARG A 279 -3.07 40.56 24.46
N ASP A 280 -2.24 40.68 23.44
CA ASP A 280 -1.79 39.54 22.63
C ASP A 280 -0.87 38.67 23.50
N SER A 281 -1.22 37.41 23.65
CA SER A 281 -0.30 36.35 24.06
C SER A 281 -0.68 35.11 23.28
N ASN A 282 -0.34 35.11 21.99
CA ASN A 282 -0.33 33.89 21.18
C ASN A 282 1.06 33.27 21.32
N ALA A 283 1.11 32.14 22.01
CA ALA A 283 2.29 31.31 22.16
C ALA A 283 2.63 30.68 20.80
N SER A 284 3.69 31.17 20.16
CA SER A 284 4.38 30.48 19.08
C SER A 284 5.30 29.41 19.68
N LEU A 285 4.80 28.18 19.72
CA LEU A 285 5.62 26.97 19.82
C LEU A 285 6.29 26.77 18.46
N ASN A 286 7.57 27.10 18.35
CA ASN A 286 8.51 26.43 17.44
C ASN A 286 9.95 26.86 17.74
N ASP A 287 10.83 25.88 17.58
CA ASP A 287 12.28 25.98 17.38
C ASP A 287 13.17 26.34 18.57
N ASP A 288 13.70 25.32 19.28
CA ASP A 288 15.11 25.32 19.71
C ASP A 288 15.61 23.95 20.23
N TRP A 289 15.44 22.87 19.45
CA TRP A 289 16.02 21.54 19.76
C TRP A 289 17.42 21.33 19.12
N PHE A 290 17.87 22.20 18.22
CA PHE A 290 19.14 22.01 17.48
C PHE A 290 20.37 22.75 18.05
N SER A 291 20.22 23.43 19.18
CA SER A 291 21.25 24.34 19.72
C SER A 291 22.00 23.79 20.95
N ALA A 292 21.70 22.58 21.42
CA ALA A 292 22.21 22.05 22.70
C ALA A 292 23.27 20.92 22.61
N ALA A 293 23.78 20.57 21.42
CA ALA A 293 24.68 19.42 21.24
C ALA A 293 26.09 19.75 20.69
N VAL A 294 26.54 21.01 20.75
CA VAL A 294 27.93 21.38 20.39
C VAL A 294 28.57 22.19 21.52
N LYS A 295 28.90 21.53 22.63
CA LYS A 295 29.93 21.97 23.59
C LYS A 295 30.22 20.91 24.67
N LYS A 296 30.88 19.81 24.30
CA LYS A 296 31.69 19.03 25.26
C LYS A 296 32.68 18.07 24.58
N LYS A 297 33.88 18.59 24.27
CA LYS A 297 35.19 17.92 24.44
C LYS A 297 36.29 18.88 23.98
N ARG A 298 36.69 19.75 24.91
CA ARG A 298 38.09 20.08 25.14
C ARG A 298 38.48 19.38 26.42
#